data_AF-A0A6G8RTD6-F1
#
_entry.id   AF-A0A6G8RTD6-F1
#
_cell.length_a   1.000
_cell.length_b   1.000
_cell.length_c   1.000
_cell.angle_alpha   90.00
_cell.angle_beta   90.00
_cell.angle_gamma   90.00
#
_symmetry.space_group_name_H-M   'P 1'
#
loop_
_entity.id
_entity.type
_entity.pdbx_description
1 polymer ?
#
loop_
_entity_poly.entity_id
_entity_poly.type
_entity_poly.pdbx_seq_one_letter_code
_entity_poly.pdbx_strand_id
1 'polypeptide(L)'
;MSMNNKQRWMGGVVLLGGGVLLAALLLKGKEEIHQKQVQTQPVENVQQQGDGSGQPVQLQPLTVDVETEKRLLEEQRRAREKAVAEQESKTAEFLRMQQEAEAAAARKAAEEYAEINAKRSGAQGADIPPEIIEDDKAKAQRLAAEKKKAEQQKLSDQDKALAQQKAKNEQLAAEQKRKLDEQKKAEATKKAAEQKLAADKKAAEEKAKTEATKKAELAKKEAEQKKRLAEEAKKKAEAEKARQLLEGTDKPQDKQWMVQVALAANEANADAVAARLRAKGYKVTKSPTSKGIRIMVGPSKDREAADATRKKINSDESLNMKSAWVIDWVPLDKR
;
A
#
# COMPACT_ATOMS: atom_id res chain seq x y z
N MET A 1 -43.85 30.03 -7.08
CA MET A 1 -42.99 29.15 -7.90
C MET A 1 -42.63 27.93 -7.07
N SER A 2 -42.98 26.72 -7.51
CA SER A 2 -42.74 25.48 -6.77
C SER A 2 -41.31 24.97 -6.99
N MET A 3 -40.46 25.05 -5.97
CA MET A 3 -39.11 24.49 -6.04
C MET A 3 -39.14 22.96 -5.96
N ASN A 4 -38.40 22.33 -6.86
CA ASN A 4 -38.46 20.90 -7.14
C ASN A 4 -37.83 20.09 -5.98
N ASN A 5 -38.51 19.08 -5.43
CA ASN A 5 -38.04 18.33 -4.26
C ASN A 5 -36.64 17.69 -4.44
N LYS A 6 -36.24 17.42 -5.69
CA LYS A 6 -34.88 16.94 -6.03
C LYS A 6 -33.77 17.93 -5.63
N GLN A 7 -33.98 19.25 -5.72
CA GLN A 7 -33.00 20.24 -5.26
C GLN A 7 -32.88 20.28 -3.73
N ARG A 8 -33.99 20.08 -3.00
CA ARG A 8 -33.98 20.01 -1.53
C ARG A 8 -33.24 18.78 -1.01
N TRP A 9 -33.38 17.63 -1.68
CA TRP A 9 -32.63 16.42 -1.37
C TRP A 9 -31.12 16.56 -1.66
N MET A 10 -30.74 17.10 -2.83
CA MET A 10 -29.33 17.34 -3.17
C MET A 10 -28.67 18.34 -2.20
N GLY A 11 -29.38 19.41 -1.80
CA GLY A 11 -28.89 20.37 -0.81
C GLY A 11 -28.68 19.77 0.58
N GLY A 12 -29.57 18.87 1.02
CA GLY A 12 -29.45 18.19 2.31
C GLY A 12 -28.22 17.26 2.41
N VAL A 13 -27.91 16.52 1.33
CA VAL A 13 -26.74 15.63 1.28
C VAL A 13 -25.43 16.43 1.28
N VAL A 14 -25.37 17.58 0.60
CA VAL A 14 -24.17 18.44 0.59
C VAL A 14 -23.93 19.09 1.96
N LEU A 15 -24.99 19.51 2.67
CA LEU A 15 -24.85 20.06 4.03
C LEU A 15 -24.40 19.01 5.06
N LEU A 16 -24.92 17.78 4.98
CA LEU A 16 -24.50 16.69 5.87
C LEU A 16 -23.08 16.19 5.55
N GLY A 17 -22.72 16.05 4.27
CA GLY A 17 -21.37 15.66 3.86
C GLY A 17 -20.30 16.73 4.16
N GLY A 18 -20.62 18.00 3.91
CA GLY A 18 -19.73 19.12 4.20
C GLY A 18 -19.50 19.35 5.70
N GLY A 19 -20.54 19.16 6.52
CA GLY A 19 -20.45 19.30 7.98
C GLY A 19 -19.47 18.33 8.62
N VAL A 20 -19.46 17.06 8.19
CA VAL A 20 -18.52 16.04 8.71
C VAL A 20 -17.07 16.35 8.31
N LEU A 21 -16.82 16.80 7.08
CA LEU A 21 -15.48 17.16 6.65
C LEU A 21 -14.93 18.40 7.38
N LEU A 22 -15.78 19.42 7.58
CA LEU A 22 -15.40 20.63 8.33
C LEU A 22 -15.16 20.31 9.82
N ALA A 23 -16.00 19.47 10.43
CA ALA A 23 -15.82 19.00 11.80
C ALA A 23 -14.53 18.17 11.97
N ALA A 24 -14.21 17.30 11.01
CA ALA A 24 -12.96 16.55 11.00
C ALA A 24 -11.73 17.47 10.90
N LEU A 25 -11.78 18.51 10.05
CA LEU A 25 -10.68 19.49 9.95
C LEU A 25 -10.55 20.34 11.22
N LEU A 26 -11.67 20.74 11.83
CA LEU A 26 -11.67 21.54 13.07
C LEU A 26 -11.19 20.72 14.27
N LEU A 27 -11.48 19.41 14.31
CA LEU A 27 -10.98 18.50 15.34
C LEU A 27 -9.49 18.21 15.14
N LYS A 28 -9.05 17.97 13.89
CA LYS A 28 -7.64 17.81 13.50
C LYS A 28 -6.79 19.02 13.92
N GLY A 29 -7.30 20.23 13.74
CA GLY A 29 -6.63 21.48 14.15
C GLY A 29 -6.65 21.77 15.66
N LYS A 30 -7.42 21.03 16.46
CA LYS A 30 -7.54 21.25 17.92
C LYS A 30 -6.70 20.29 18.75
N GLU A 31 -6.38 19.10 18.21
CA GLU A 31 -5.49 18.13 18.86
C GLU A 31 -4.01 18.51 18.78
N GLU A 32 -3.58 19.31 17.79
CA GLU A 32 -2.17 19.76 17.68
C GLU A 32 -1.76 20.81 18.74
N ILE A 33 -2.72 21.40 19.47
CA ILE A 33 -2.45 22.50 20.41
C ILE A 33 -2.08 22.01 21.82
N HIS A 34 -2.43 20.77 22.21
CA HIS A 34 -2.29 20.28 23.59
C HIS A 34 -1.21 19.22 23.83
N GLN A 35 -0.35 18.90 22.86
CA GLN A 35 0.73 17.92 23.03
C GLN A 35 2.15 18.49 22.80
N LYS A 36 2.41 19.70 23.34
CA LYS A 36 3.77 20.21 23.57
C LYS A 36 3.94 20.88 24.94
N GLN A 37 3.49 20.20 26.00
CA GLN A 37 3.90 20.52 27.37
C GLN A 37 4.92 19.50 27.89
N VAL A 38 6.14 19.58 27.35
CA VAL A 38 7.32 18.98 27.97
C VAL A 38 8.38 20.08 28.12
N GLN A 39 8.33 20.73 29.29
CA GLN A 39 9.50 21.22 30.04
C GLN A 39 10.61 21.94 29.25
N THR A 40 10.33 23.17 28.79
CA THR A 40 11.39 24.14 28.51
C THR A 40 11.87 24.76 29.83
N GLN A 41 13.14 24.53 30.19
CA GLN A 41 13.80 25.28 31.26
C GLN A 41 13.93 26.76 30.84
N PRO A 42 13.86 27.72 31.78
CA PRO A 42 13.94 29.13 31.44
C PRO A 42 15.35 29.50 30.97
N VAL A 43 15.44 30.08 29.77
CA VAL A 43 16.63 30.83 29.36
C VAL A 43 16.58 32.20 30.03
N GLU A 44 17.43 32.39 31.03
CA GLU A 44 17.64 33.69 31.66
C GLU A 44 18.38 34.65 30.71
N ASN A 45 18.22 35.95 30.93
CA ASN A 45 18.58 37.00 29.99
C ASN A 45 20.06 37.00 29.57
N VAL A 46 20.28 37.38 28.31
CA VAL A 46 21.57 37.91 27.85
C VAL A 46 21.85 39.23 28.58
N GLN A 47 22.81 39.22 29.50
CA GLN A 47 23.51 40.44 29.93
C GLN A 47 24.84 40.48 29.18
N GLN A 48 25.06 41.52 28.37
CA GLN A 48 26.33 41.74 27.70
C GLN A 48 27.39 42.21 28.70
N GLN A 49 28.49 41.47 28.80
CA GLN A 49 29.80 42.03 29.15
C GLN A 49 30.87 41.11 28.56
N GLY A 50 31.76 41.68 27.74
CA GLY A 50 32.78 40.91 27.05
C GLY A 50 34.06 40.79 27.87
N ASP A 51 34.75 39.67 27.71
CA ASP A 51 36.21 39.69 27.53
C ASP A 51 36.64 38.53 26.62
N GLY A 52 37.81 38.63 26.02
CA GLY A 52 38.24 37.76 24.93
C GLY A 52 38.94 36.47 25.38
N SER A 53 38.47 35.32 24.87
CA SER A 53 39.35 34.22 24.45
C SER A 53 38.60 33.24 23.55
N GLY A 54 39.22 32.84 22.44
CA GLY A 54 38.57 32.00 21.43
C GLY A 54 38.76 30.52 21.69
N GLN A 55 37.66 29.77 21.83
CA GLN A 55 37.61 28.35 21.49
C GLN A 55 36.38 28.08 20.62
N PRO A 56 36.50 27.36 19.49
CA PRO A 56 35.36 27.01 18.66
C PRO A 56 34.51 25.94 19.36
N VAL A 57 33.23 26.25 19.58
CA VAL A 57 32.26 25.27 20.07
C VAL A 57 32.12 24.14 19.05
N GLN A 58 32.65 22.96 19.40
CA GLN A 58 32.57 21.76 18.58
C GLN A 58 31.10 21.28 18.55
N LEU A 59 30.34 21.71 17.55
CA LEU A 59 29.03 21.16 17.24
C LEU A 59 29.19 19.68 16.85
N GLN A 60 29.03 18.78 17.83
CA GLN A 60 28.93 17.35 17.55
C GLN A 60 27.62 17.11 16.80
N PRO A 61 27.64 16.58 15.56
CA PRO A 61 26.41 16.20 14.89
C PRO A 61 25.80 15.04 15.68
N LEU A 62 24.53 15.17 16.09
CA LEU A 62 23.75 14.03 16.56
C LEU A 62 23.50 13.09 15.38
N THR A 63 24.46 12.23 15.09
CA THR A 63 24.26 11.04 14.27
C THR A 63 23.46 10.05 15.12
N VAL A 64 22.15 10.27 15.19
CA VAL A 64 21.21 9.26 15.69
C VAL A 64 21.44 8.00 14.85
N ASP A 65 21.68 6.88 15.53
CA ASP A 65 22.08 5.66 14.86
C ASP A 65 20.94 5.16 13.96
N VAL A 66 21.24 4.95 12.68
CA VAL A 66 20.28 4.49 11.67
C VAL A 66 19.65 3.14 12.05
N GLU A 67 20.32 2.34 12.88
CA GLU A 67 19.76 1.10 13.43
C GLU A 67 18.69 1.36 14.49
N THR A 68 18.85 2.39 15.33
CA THR A 68 17.84 2.79 16.31
C THR A 68 16.59 3.40 15.66
N GLU A 69 16.74 4.20 14.59
CA GLU A 69 15.59 4.71 13.83
C GLU A 69 14.79 3.59 13.15
N LYS A 70 15.48 2.60 12.56
CA LYS A 70 14.83 1.42 11.96
C LYS A 70 14.03 0.63 12.98
N ARG A 71 14.57 0.39 14.19
CA ARG A 71 13.85 -0.29 15.27
C ARG A 71 12.62 0.50 15.71
N LEU A 72 12.74 1.81 15.89
CA LEU A 72 11.60 2.66 16.27
C LEU A 72 10.48 2.66 15.21
N LEU A 73 10.84 2.67 13.93
CA LEU A 73 9.89 2.58 12.81
C LEU A 73 9.22 1.21 12.71
N GLU A 74 9.97 0.13 12.95
CA GLU A 74 9.43 -1.24 12.96
C GLU A 74 8.49 -1.47 14.14
N GLU A 75 8.85 -0.97 15.33
CA GLU A 75 8.00 -0.98 16.52
C GLU A 75 6.74 -0.15 16.33
N GLN A 76 6.83 1.03 15.71
CA GLN A 76 5.66 1.85 15.36
C GLN A 76 4.75 1.16 14.33
N ARG A 77 5.32 0.46 13.33
CA ARG A 77 4.54 -0.35 12.38
C ARG A 77 3.81 -1.49 13.10
N ARG A 78 4.52 -2.23 13.95
CA ARG A 78 3.95 -3.34 14.73
C ARG A 78 2.87 -2.89 15.70
N ALA A 79 3.00 -1.71 16.31
CA ALA A 79 1.97 -1.10 17.15
C ALA A 79 0.69 -0.76 16.33
N ARG A 80 0.84 -0.20 15.13
CA ARG A 80 -0.29 0.08 14.22
C ARG A 80 -0.96 -1.19 13.73
N GLU A 81 -0.18 -2.19 13.31
CA GLU A 81 -0.68 -3.50 12.87
C GLU A 81 -1.46 -4.20 14.00
N LYS A 82 -0.93 -4.19 15.23
CA LYS A 82 -1.62 -4.73 16.41
C LYS A 82 -2.94 -4.00 16.69
N ALA A 83 -2.97 -2.68 16.59
CA ALA A 83 -4.19 -1.90 16.80
C ALA A 83 -5.27 -2.18 15.73
N VAL A 84 -4.85 -2.34 14.46
CA VAL A 84 -5.74 -2.75 13.37
C VAL A 84 -6.25 -4.17 13.58
N ALA A 85 -5.38 -5.14 13.90
CA ALA A 85 -5.77 -6.52 14.17
C ALA A 85 -6.75 -6.65 15.36
N GLU A 86 -6.60 -5.81 16.39
CA GLU A 86 -7.54 -5.76 17.53
C GLU A 86 -8.89 -5.10 17.15
N GLN A 87 -8.89 -4.15 16.22
CA GLN A 87 -10.13 -3.59 15.69
C GLN A 87 -10.84 -4.60 14.77
N GLU A 88 -10.08 -5.30 13.92
CA GLU A 88 -10.58 -6.37 13.05
C GLU A 88 -11.16 -7.53 13.85
N SER A 89 -10.49 -8.00 14.91
CA SER A 89 -11.02 -9.06 15.78
C SER A 89 -12.32 -8.64 16.48
N LYS A 90 -12.39 -7.42 17.04
CA LYS A 90 -13.62 -6.88 17.66
C LYS A 90 -14.77 -6.77 16.66
N THR A 91 -14.49 -6.34 15.43
CA THR A 91 -15.53 -6.29 14.38
C THR A 91 -15.97 -7.67 13.92
N ALA A 92 -15.05 -8.65 13.84
CA ALA A 92 -15.37 -10.04 13.52
C ALA A 92 -16.20 -10.70 14.63
N GLU A 93 -15.89 -10.46 15.91
CA GLU A 93 -16.70 -10.92 17.04
C GLU A 93 -18.11 -10.31 17.02
N PHE A 94 -18.23 -9.00 16.76
CA PHE A 94 -19.54 -8.35 16.66
C PHE A 94 -20.39 -8.91 15.50
N LEU A 95 -19.80 -9.10 14.32
CA LEU A 95 -20.48 -9.72 13.18
C LEU A 95 -20.87 -11.18 13.46
N ARG A 96 -20.00 -11.93 14.16
CA ARG A 96 -20.32 -13.31 14.58
C ARG A 96 -21.47 -13.33 15.58
N MET A 97 -21.47 -12.44 16.57
CA MET A 97 -22.57 -12.32 17.54
C MET A 97 -23.90 -11.95 16.86
N GLN A 98 -23.86 -11.08 15.84
CA GLN A 98 -25.02 -10.76 15.02
C GLN A 98 -25.54 -11.97 14.23
N GLN A 99 -24.66 -12.72 13.56
CA GLN A 99 -25.03 -13.94 12.84
C GLN A 99 -25.56 -15.03 13.77
N GLU A 100 -25.00 -15.17 14.97
CA GLU A 100 -25.44 -16.13 15.98
C GLU A 100 -26.83 -15.75 16.53
N ALA A 101 -27.08 -14.47 16.79
CA ALA A 101 -28.40 -13.97 17.18
C ALA A 101 -29.46 -14.17 16.07
N GLU A 102 -29.10 -13.91 14.80
CA GLU A 102 -29.98 -14.15 13.65
C GLU A 102 -30.27 -15.64 13.47
N ALA A 103 -29.26 -16.51 13.57
CA ALA A 103 -29.43 -17.96 13.49
C ALA A 103 -30.27 -18.52 14.66
N ALA A 104 -30.10 -17.99 15.87
CA ALA A 104 -30.92 -18.35 17.02
C ALA A 104 -32.39 -17.91 16.85
N ALA A 105 -32.63 -16.69 16.36
CA ALA A 105 -33.97 -16.21 16.05
C ALA A 105 -34.64 -17.05 14.94
N ALA A 106 -33.90 -17.40 13.88
CA ALA A 106 -34.39 -18.25 12.79
C ALA A 106 -34.75 -19.67 13.28
N ARG A 107 -33.96 -20.27 14.18
CA ARG A 107 -34.29 -21.57 14.81
C ARG A 107 -35.57 -21.47 15.64
N LYS A 108 -35.68 -20.48 16.52
CA LYS A 108 -36.87 -20.29 17.35
C LYS A 108 -38.15 -20.06 16.51
N ALA A 109 -38.05 -19.30 15.42
CA ALA A 109 -39.16 -19.09 14.50
C ALA A 109 -39.55 -20.38 13.74
N ALA A 110 -38.58 -21.22 13.37
CA ALA A 110 -38.85 -22.51 12.73
C ALA A 110 -39.52 -23.52 13.70
N GLU A 111 -39.09 -23.55 14.96
CA GLU A 111 -39.71 -24.35 16.03
C GLU A 111 -41.15 -23.90 16.29
N GLU A 112 -41.41 -22.60 16.45
CA GLU A 112 -42.75 -22.05 16.64
C GLU A 112 -43.68 -22.35 15.44
N TYR A 113 -43.17 -22.22 14.20
CA TYR A 113 -43.94 -22.56 13.00
C TYR A 113 -44.26 -24.07 12.92
N ALA A 114 -43.33 -24.94 13.32
CA ALA A 114 -43.56 -26.38 13.39
C ALA A 114 -44.65 -26.74 14.42
N GLU A 115 -44.63 -26.12 15.60
CA GLU A 115 -45.68 -26.28 16.60
C GLU A 115 -47.06 -25.82 16.12
N ILE A 116 -47.14 -24.66 15.47
CA ILE A 116 -48.42 -24.13 14.93
C ILE A 116 -48.99 -25.09 13.88
N ASN A 117 -48.13 -25.65 13.01
CA ASN A 117 -48.56 -26.61 12.00
C ASN A 117 -49.08 -27.91 12.63
N ALA A 118 -48.37 -28.45 13.64
CA ALA A 118 -48.80 -29.64 14.38
C ALA A 118 -50.15 -29.44 15.10
N LYS A 119 -50.34 -28.28 15.75
CA LYS A 119 -51.61 -27.90 16.41
C LYS A 119 -52.76 -27.80 15.40
N ARG A 120 -52.50 -27.28 14.19
CA ARG A 120 -53.52 -27.13 13.14
C ARG A 120 -54.00 -28.47 12.56
N SER A 121 -53.10 -29.44 12.38
CA SER A 121 -53.46 -30.78 11.88
C SER A 121 -54.36 -31.57 12.83
N GLY A 122 -54.35 -31.28 14.14
CA GLY A 122 -55.16 -32.01 15.13
C GLY A 122 -56.64 -31.61 15.20
N ALA A 123 -57.05 -30.52 14.56
CA ALA A 123 -58.33 -29.86 14.83
C ALA A 123 -59.41 -29.96 13.72
N GLN A 124 -59.16 -30.71 12.63
CA GLN A 124 -60.00 -30.67 11.41
C GLN A 124 -60.87 -31.91 11.16
N GLY A 125 -61.30 -32.65 12.19
CA GLY A 125 -62.11 -33.85 11.99
C GLY A 125 -63.13 -34.17 13.10
N ALA A 126 -64.35 -33.62 13.01
CA ALA A 126 -65.57 -34.16 13.62
C ALA A 126 -66.87 -33.52 13.03
N ASP A 127 -67.87 -34.39 12.76
CA ASP A 127 -69.34 -34.25 12.76
C ASP A 127 -70.12 -33.08 12.11
N ILE A 128 -71.00 -33.44 11.15
CA ILE A 128 -72.41 -32.96 11.05
C ILE A 128 -73.31 -34.03 10.36
N PRO A 129 -74.37 -34.54 11.02
CA PRO A 129 -75.54 -35.14 10.36
C PRO A 129 -76.91 -34.50 10.77
N PRO A 130 -77.93 -34.43 9.89
CA PRO A 130 -79.23 -33.80 10.19
C PRO A 130 -80.47 -34.73 10.11
N GLU A 131 -81.59 -34.41 10.78
CA GLU A 131 -82.90 -35.00 10.45
C GLU A 131 -84.13 -34.09 10.75
N ILE A 132 -85.24 -34.43 10.07
CA ILE A 132 -86.56 -33.75 9.90
C ILE A 132 -87.45 -33.87 11.19
N ILE A 133 -88.72 -33.43 11.34
CA ILE A 133 -89.94 -33.32 10.49
C ILE A 133 -90.64 -31.94 10.75
N GLU A 134 -91.87 -31.75 10.23
CA GLU A 134 -92.75 -30.59 10.10
C GLU A 134 -94.00 -30.65 11.02
N ASP A 135 -94.58 -29.51 11.48
CA ASP A 135 -96.04 -29.26 11.40
C ASP A 135 -96.44 -27.78 11.65
N ASP A 136 -96.75 -27.03 10.59
CA ASP A 136 -97.47 -25.73 10.60
C ASP A 136 -97.98 -25.46 9.16
N LYS A 137 -98.69 -26.43 8.57
CA LYS A 137 -98.65 -26.67 7.11
C LYS A 137 -99.18 -25.54 6.20
N ALA A 138 -99.91 -24.54 6.70
CA ALA A 138 -100.45 -23.43 5.90
C ALA A 138 -99.75 -22.08 6.13
N LYS A 139 -99.32 -21.75 7.36
CA LYS A 139 -98.53 -20.53 7.63
C LYS A 139 -97.06 -20.80 7.31
N ALA A 140 -96.52 -21.97 7.68
CA ALA A 140 -95.23 -22.42 7.17
C ALA A 140 -95.23 -22.68 5.67
N GLN A 141 -96.33 -22.94 4.95
CA GLN A 141 -96.24 -22.96 3.48
C GLN A 141 -95.92 -21.57 2.90
N ARG A 142 -96.47 -20.48 3.47
CA ARG A 142 -96.13 -19.12 3.03
C ARG A 142 -94.77 -18.65 3.57
N LEU A 143 -94.51 -18.85 4.87
CA LEU A 143 -93.20 -18.52 5.44
C LEU A 143 -92.07 -19.42 4.92
N ALA A 144 -92.31 -20.66 4.51
CA ALA A 144 -91.32 -21.53 3.86
C ALA A 144 -91.26 -21.31 2.34
N ALA A 145 -92.29 -20.80 1.67
CA ALA A 145 -92.13 -20.30 0.30
C ALA A 145 -91.28 -19.02 0.29
N GLU A 146 -91.53 -18.10 1.22
CA GLU A 146 -90.76 -16.85 1.35
C GLU A 146 -89.35 -17.11 1.90
N LYS A 147 -89.19 -17.97 2.92
CA LYS A 147 -87.87 -18.47 3.35
C LYS A 147 -87.19 -19.23 2.23
N LYS A 148 -87.81 -20.19 1.53
CA LYS A 148 -87.15 -20.87 0.39
C LYS A 148 -86.71 -19.88 -0.69
N LYS A 149 -87.45 -18.81 -0.96
CA LYS A 149 -87.04 -17.80 -1.93
C LYS A 149 -85.87 -16.94 -1.42
N ALA A 150 -85.91 -16.51 -0.15
CA ALA A 150 -84.82 -15.76 0.49
C ALA A 150 -83.56 -16.63 0.74
N GLU A 151 -83.74 -17.92 1.00
CA GLU A 151 -82.72 -18.92 1.21
C GLU A 151 -82.11 -19.35 -0.12
N GLN A 152 -82.90 -19.58 -1.16
CA GLN A 152 -82.41 -19.79 -2.54
C GLN A 152 -81.69 -18.54 -3.07
N GLN A 153 -82.14 -17.33 -2.73
CA GLN A 153 -81.41 -16.10 -3.03
C GLN A 153 -80.08 -16.05 -2.26
N LYS A 154 -80.08 -16.30 -0.94
CA LYS A 154 -78.85 -16.38 -0.12
C LYS A 154 -77.89 -17.47 -0.57
N LEU A 155 -78.36 -18.66 -0.96
CA LEU A 155 -77.53 -19.71 -1.54
C LEU A 155 -76.95 -19.22 -2.87
N SER A 156 -77.73 -18.62 -3.76
CA SER A 156 -77.21 -18.12 -5.05
C SER A 156 -76.21 -16.95 -4.90
N ASP A 157 -76.37 -16.09 -3.89
CA ASP A 157 -75.40 -15.04 -3.55
C ASP A 157 -74.17 -15.63 -2.84
N GLN A 158 -74.32 -16.68 -2.03
CA GLN A 158 -73.23 -17.41 -1.38
C GLN A 158 -72.42 -18.24 -2.38
N ASP A 159 -73.07 -18.91 -3.35
CA ASP A 159 -72.42 -19.61 -4.47
C ASP A 159 -71.66 -18.62 -5.37
N LYS A 160 -72.22 -17.44 -5.65
CA LYS A 160 -71.50 -16.37 -6.36
C LYS A 160 -70.29 -15.86 -5.56
N ALA A 161 -70.43 -15.68 -4.25
CA ALA A 161 -69.34 -15.26 -3.38
C ALA A 161 -68.24 -16.33 -3.30
N LEU A 162 -68.60 -17.60 -3.15
CA LEU A 162 -67.68 -18.75 -3.16
C LEU A 162 -67.00 -18.93 -4.52
N ALA A 163 -67.72 -18.73 -5.63
CA ALA A 163 -67.16 -18.75 -6.97
C ALA A 163 -66.17 -17.60 -7.19
N GLN A 164 -66.50 -16.37 -6.78
CA GLN A 164 -65.56 -15.24 -6.81
C GLN A 164 -64.35 -15.49 -5.90
N GLN A 165 -64.54 -16.05 -4.71
CA GLN A 165 -63.45 -16.35 -3.79
C GLN A 165 -62.52 -17.44 -4.35
N LYS A 166 -63.07 -18.51 -4.95
CA LYS A 166 -62.29 -19.53 -5.66
C LYS A 166 -61.52 -18.92 -6.83
N ALA A 167 -62.17 -18.18 -7.71
CA ALA A 167 -61.53 -17.52 -8.85
C ALA A 167 -60.38 -16.58 -8.42
N LYS A 168 -60.59 -15.79 -7.36
CA LYS A 168 -59.56 -14.89 -6.82
C LYS A 168 -58.40 -15.65 -6.17
N ASN A 169 -58.68 -16.75 -5.47
CA ASN A 169 -57.64 -17.60 -4.88
C ASN A 169 -56.83 -18.35 -5.95
N GLU A 170 -57.48 -18.78 -7.03
CA GLU A 170 -56.84 -19.45 -8.16
C GLU A 170 -55.98 -18.48 -8.98
N GLN A 171 -56.42 -17.22 -9.17
CA GLN A 171 -55.60 -16.15 -9.73
C GLN A 171 -54.37 -15.84 -8.86
N LEU A 172 -54.53 -15.74 -7.54
CA LEU A 172 -53.42 -15.53 -6.60
C LEU A 172 -52.41 -16.70 -6.65
N ALA A 173 -52.89 -17.95 -6.67
CA ALA A 173 -52.04 -19.12 -6.80
C ALA A 173 -51.30 -19.15 -8.15
N ALA A 174 -51.96 -18.80 -9.26
CA ALA A 174 -51.36 -18.71 -10.58
C ALA A 174 -50.28 -17.61 -10.65
N GLU A 175 -50.52 -16.45 -10.06
CA GLU A 175 -49.55 -15.35 -10.01
C GLU A 175 -48.34 -15.71 -9.12
N GLN A 176 -48.56 -16.31 -7.95
CA GLN A 176 -47.48 -16.81 -7.09
C GLN A 176 -46.64 -17.87 -7.81
N LYS A 177 -47.27 -18.78 -8.56
CA LYS A 177 -46.55 -19.82 -9.33
C LYS A 177 -45.71 -19.23 -10.46
N ARG A 178 -46.20 -18.16 -11.12
CA ARG A 178 -45.40 -17.39 -12.12
C ARG A 178 -44.22 -16.66 -11.47
N LYS A 179 -44.44 -15.96 -10.35
CA LYS A 179 -43.36 -15.28 -9.60
C LYS A 179 -42.29 -16.26 -9.10
N LEU A 180 -42.68 -17.47 -8.68
CA LEU A 180 -41.74 -18.52 -8.27
C LEU A 180 -40.92 -19.07 -9.44
N ASP A 181 -41.52 -19.27 -10.61
CA ASP A 181 -40.82 -19.73 -11.83
C ASP A 181 -39.83 -18.66 -12.34
N GLU A 182 -40.24 -17.39 -12.32
CA GLU A 182 -39.39 -16.25 -12.70
C GLU A 182 -38.21 -16.06 -11.73
N GLN A 183 -38.43 -16.16 -10.42
CA GLN A 183 -37.36 -16.16 -9.42
C GLN A 183 -36.39 -17.33 -9.61
N LYS A 184 -36.89 -18.55 -9.86
CA LYS A 184 -36.03 -19.72 -10.11
C LYS A 184 -35.19 -19.56 -11.38
N LYS A 185 -35.74 -18.99 -12.45
CA LYS A 185 -34.99 -18.66 -13.68
C LYS A 185 -33.95 -17.57 -13.45
N ALA A 186 -34.29 -16.51 -12.71
CA ALA A 186 -33.36 -15.45 -12.34
C ALA A 186 -32.20 -15.96 -11.46
N GLU A 187 -32.46 -16.85 -10.49
CA GLU A 187 -31.42 -17.45 -9.66
C GLU A 187 -30.54 -18.42 -10.45
N ALA A 188 -31.14 -19.25 -11.31
CA ALA A 188 -30.39 -20.16 -12.18
C ALA A 188 -29.46 -19.40 -13.15
N THR A 189 -29.92 -18.29 -13.74
CA THR A 189 -29.07 -17.45 -14.59
C THR A 189 -27.96 -16.75 -13.81
N LYS A 190 -28.23 -16.26 -12.59
CA LYS A 190 -27.18 -15.72 -11.71
C LYS A 190 -26.12 -16.76 -11.35
N LYS A 191 -26.53 -17.96 -10.90
CA LYS A 191 -25.61 -19.06 -10.57
C LYS A 191 -24.79 -19.51 -11.79
N ALA A 192 -25.39 -19.58 -12.97
CA ALA A 192 -24.67 -19.92 -14.20
C ALA A 192 -23.66 -18.83 -14.62
N ALA A 193 -24.00 -17.55 -14.45
CA ALA A 193 -23.07 -16.44 -14.72
C ALA A 193 -21.90 -16.43 -13.71
N GLU A 194 -22.18 -16.63 -12.43
CA GLU A 194 -21.19 -16.66 -11.36
C GLU A 194 -20.23 -17.85 -11.48
N GLN A 195 -20.74 -19.04 -11.82
CA GLN A 195 -19.89 -20.20 -12.13
C GLN A 195 -18.99 -19.97 -13.35
N LYS A 196 -19.48 -19.31 -14.41
CA LYS A 196 -18.64 -18.93 -15.56
C LYS A 196 -17.55 -17.94 -15.17
N LEU A 197 -17.88 -16.91 -14.38
CA LEU A 197 -16.88 -15.95 -13.89
C LEU A 197 -15.82 -16.61 -13.00
N ALA A 198 -16.24 -17.53 -12.12
CA ALA A 198 -15.33 -18.27 -11.24
C ALA A 198 -14.41 -19.23 -12.00
N ALA A 199 -14.92 -19.89 -13.04
CA ALA A 199 -14.13 -20.76 -13.92
C ALA A 199 -13.10 -19.96 -14.74
N ASP A 200 -13.52 -18.84 -15.35
CA ASP A 200 -12.64 -17.98 -16.12
C ASP A 200 -11.53 -17.35 -15.26
N LYS A 201 -11.88 -16.86 -14.06
CA LYS A 201 -10.92 -16.33 -13.09
C LYS A 201 -9.89 -17.39 -12.64
N LYS A 202 -10.30 -18.64 -12.42
CA LYS A 202 -9.37 -19.73 -12.10
C LYS A 202 -8.45 -20.06 -13.28
N ALA A 203 -8.98 -20.14 -14.50
CA ALA A 203 -8.19 -20.39 -15.69
C ALA A 203 -7.18 -19.26 -15.99
N ALA A 204 -7.56 -18.01 -15.74
CA ALA A 204 -6.67 -16.86 -15.84
C ALA A 204 -5.55 -16.88 -14.78
N GLU A 205 -5.88 -17.20 -13.52
CA GLU A 205 -4.88 -17.29 -12.45
C GLU A 205 -3.88 -18.44 -12.65
N GLU A 206 -4.32 -19.59 -13.16
CA GLU A 206 -3.45 -20.73 -13.49
C GLU A 206 -2.51 -20.42 -14.66
N LYS A 207 -3.01 -19.74 -15.71
CA LYS A 207 -2.17 -19.24 -16.82
C LYS A 207 -1.15 -18.20 -16.34
N ALA A 208 -1.56 -17.26 -15.50
CA ALA A 208 -0.66 -16.26 -14.92
C ALA A 208 0.43 -16.91 -14.05
N LYS A 209 0.09 -17.90 -13.22
CA LYS A 209 1.07 -18.64 -12.39
C LYS A 209 2.04 -19.46 -13.24
N THR A 210 1.57 -20.13 -14.29
CA THR A 210 2.42 -20.95 -15.17
C THR A 210 3.31 -20.12 -16.10
N GLU A 211 2.89 -18.93 -16.54
CA GLU A 211 3.79 -17.98 -17.21
C GLU A 211 4.81 -17.36 -16.24
N ALA A 212 4.40 -17.01 -15.02
CA ALA A 212 5.30 -16.44 -14.02
C ALA A 212 6.40 -17.43 -13.60
N THR A 213 6.08 -18.70 -13.40
CA THR A 213 7.09 -19.73 -13.08
C THR A 213 8.03 -19.99 -14.26
N LYS A 214 7.53 -20.07 -15.49
CA LYS A 214 8.38 -20.20 -16.70
C LYS A 214 9.32 -19.02 -16.88
N LYS A 215 8.83 -17.78 -16.71
CA LYS A 215 9.65 -16.55 -16.78
C LYS A 215 10.69 -16.50 -15.64
N ALA A 216 10.33 -16.91 -14.42
CA ALA A 216 11.25 -16.98 -13.29
C ALA A 216 12.34 -18.06 -13.48
N GLU A 217 12.01 -19.22 -14.05
CA GLU A 217 12.98 -20.28 -14.33
C GLU A 217 13.95 -19.90 -15.46
N LEU A 218 13.44 -19.29 -16.54
CA LEU A 218 14.27 -18.74 -17.62
C LEU A 218 15.22 -17.66 -17.09
N ALA A 219 14.71 -16.69 -16.32
CA ALA A 219 15.52 -15.65 -15.70
C ALA A 219 16.59 -16.22 -14.74
N LYS A 220 16.30 -17.28 -13.99
CA LYS A 220 17.29 -18.00 -13.16
C LYS A 220 18.35 -18.68 -14.01
N LYS A 221 17.97 -19.38 -15.09
CA LYS A 221 18.90 -20.04 -16.02
C LYS A 221 19.81 -19.03 -16.72
N GLU A 222 19.27 -17.93 -17.22
CA GLU A 222 20.05 -16.83 -17.79
C GLU A 222 20.98 -16.16 -16.77
N ALA A 223 20.53 -15.95 -15.53
CA ALA A 223 21.35 -15.37 -14.48
C ALA A 223 22.48 -16.32 -14.06
N GLU A 224 22.23 -17.63 -13.97
CA GLU A 224 23.26 -18.63 -13.71
C GLU A 224 24.24 -18.75 -14.88
N GLN A 225 23.76 -18.76 -16.12
CA GLN A 225 24.62 -18.80 -17.31
C GLN A 225 25.47 -17.53 -17.41
N LYS A 226 24.91 -16.34 -17.16
CA LYS A 226 25.68 -15.08 -17.06
C LYS A 226 26.67 -15.10 -15.90
N LYS A 227 26.35 -15.71 -14.75
CA LYS A 227 27.31 -15.90 -13.65
C LYS A 227 28.43 -16.87 -14.03
N ARG A 228 28.14 -18.01 -14.65
CA ARG A 228 29.15 -18.96 -15.14
C ARG A 228 30.06 -18.33 -16.19
N LEU A 229 29.49 -17.60 -17.16
CA LEU A 229 30.25 -16.87 -18.17
C LEU A 229 31.09 -15.73 -17.56
N ALA A 230 30.57 -15.02 -16.54
CA ALA A 230 31.32 -13.99 -15.83
C ALA A 230 32.41 -14.57 -14.91
N GLU A 231 32.20 -15.76 -14.33
CA GLU A 231 33.21 -16.48 -13.53
C GLU A 231 34.29 -17.09 -14.42
N GLU A 232 33.93 -17.64 -15.59
CA GLU A 232 34.89 -18.14 -16.57
C GLU A 232 35.68 -16.98 -17.21
N ALA A 233 35.02 -15.86 -17.53
CA ALA A 233 35.69 -14.64 -17.97
C ALA A 233 36.58 -14.06 -16.87
N LYS A 234 36.17 -14.10 -15.59
CA LYS A 234 37.04 -13.75 -14.47
C LYS A 234 38.22 -14.71 -14.35
N LYS A 235 38.02 -16.02 -14.40
CA LYS A 235 39.11 -17.02 -14.35
C LYS A 235 40.08 -16.89 -15.52
N LYS A 236 39.59 -16.58 -16.73
CA LYS A 236 40.44 -16.29 -17.90
C LYS A 236 41.19 -14.96 -17.74
N ALA A 237 40.52 -13.88 -17.33
CA ALA A 237 41.16 -12.59 -17.04
C ALA A 237 42.12 -12.67 -15.85
N GLU A 238 41.88 -13.53 -14.87
CA GLU A 238 42.72 -13.75 -13.70
C GLU A 238 43.90 -14.68 -14.02
N ALA A 239 43.74 -15.65 -14.92
CA ALA A 239 44.85 -16.43 -15.48
C ALA A 239 45.74 -15.60 -16.42
N GLU A 240 45.15 -14.71 -17.23
CA GLU A 240 45.88 -13.76 -18.06
C GLU A 240 46.58 -12.70 -17.19
N LYS A 241 45.90 -12.18 -16.16
CA LYS A 241 46.49 -11.28 -15.16
C LYS A 241 47.52 -11.99 -14.28
N ALA A 242 47.40 -13.29 -14.02
CA ALA A 242 48.42 -14.09 -13.35
C ALA A 242 49.64 -14.32 -14.25
N ARG A 243 49.47 -14.46 -15.57
CA ARG A 243 50.58 -14.44 -16.53
C ARG A 243 51.27 -13.07 -16.61
N GLN A 244 50.49 -11.99 -16.72
CA GLN A 244 51.03 -10.62 -16.68
C GLN A 244 51.65 -10.26 -15.32
N LEU A 245 51.17 -10.84 -14.22
CA LEU A 245 51.84 -10.76 -12.93
C LEU A 245 53.13 -11.58 -12.95
N LEU A 246 53.16 -12.84 -13.38
CA LEU A 246 54.39 -13.62 -13.37
C LEU A 246 55.49 -13.04 -14.28
N GLU A 247 55.12 -12.36 -15.36
CA GLU A 247 56.01 -11.62 -16.27
C GLU A 247 56.35 -10.20 -15.76
N GLY A 248 55.68 -9.71 -14.70
CA GLY A 248 55.83 -8.36 -14.15
C GLY A 248 56.13 -8.25 -12.64
N THR A 249 56.22 -9.37 -11.91
CA THR A 249 56.38 -9.39 -10.44
C THR A 249 57.85 -9.26 -10.04
N ASP A 250 58.41 -8.08 -10.33
CA ASP A 250 59.72 -7.64 -9.83
C ASP A 250 59.74 -6.16 -9.44
N LYS A 251 58.57 -5.56 -9.15
CA LYS A 251 58.46 -4.19 -8.62
C LYS A 251 57.40 -4.07 -7.51
N PRO A 252 57.72 -3.41 -6.37
CA PRO A 252 56.81 -3.27 -5.24
C PRO A 252 55.67 -2.26 -5.52
N GLN A 253 54.59 -2.44 -4.78
CA GLN A 253 53.26 -1.81 -4.93
C GLN A 253 53.27 -0.26 -5.03
N ASP A 254 52.33 0.26 -5.82
CA ASP A 254 51.74 1.61 -5.75
C ASP A 254 52.65 2.85 -5.70
N LYS A 255 53.88 2.78 -6.23
CA LYS A 255 54.75 3.96 -6.41
C LYS A 255 54.19 4.90 -7.48
N GLN A 256 53.55 5.99 -7.04
CA GLN A 256 52.95 6.97 -7.92
C GLN A 256 53.87 8.19 -8.07
N TRP A 257 54.39 8.40 -9.27
CA TRP A 257 55.39 9.43 -9.54
C TRP A 257 54.72 10.76 -9.85
N MET A 258 55.15 11.83 -9.19
CA MET A 258 54.71 13.19 -9.50
C MET A 258 55.91 14.09 -9.81
N VAL A 259 55.70 15.14 -10.60
CA VAL A 259 56.72 16.16 -10.83
C VAL A 259 56.50 17.30 -9.85
N GLN A 260 57.39 17.48 -8.87
CA GLN A 260 57.41 18.70 -8.08
C GLN A 260 58.02 19.82 -8.94
N VAL A 261 57.26 20.88 -9.17
CA VAL A 261 57.66 21.98 -10.07
C VAL A 261 58.21 23.17 -9.29
N ALA A 262 57.55 23.51 -8.19
CA ALA A 262 57.91 24.63 -7.33
C ALA A 262 57.49 24.40 -5.87
N LEU A 263 58.08 25.18 -4.96
CA LEU A 263 57.67 25.35 -3.58
C LEU A 263 57.44 26.85 -3.36
N ALA A 264 56.18 27.25 -3.18
CA ALA A 264 55.82 28.65 -2.99
C ALA A 264 55.71 28.98 -1.49
N ALA A 265 56.27 30.11 -1.06
CA ALA A 265 56.19 30.56 0.33
C ALA A 265 54.76 30.87 0.77
N ASN A 266 53.96 31.48 -0.11
CA ASN A 266 52.60 31.98 0.16
C ASN A 266 51.58 31.37 -0.82
N GLU A 267 50.31 31.29 -0.41
CA GLU A 267 49.23 30.70 -1.22
C GLU A 267 49.00 31.42 -2.55
N ALA A 268 48.95 32.76 -2.57
CA ALA A 268 48.79 33.52 -3.82
C ALA A 268 49.86 33.17 -4.88
N ASN A 269 51.11 32.96 -4.45
CA ASN A 269 52.19 32.54 -5.34
C ASN A 269 52.01 31.07 -5.80
N ALA A 270 51.49 30.20 -4.93
CA ALA A 270 51.18 28.82 -5.27
C ALA A 270 50.06 28.72 -6.32
N ASP A 271 49.00 29.52 -6.19
CA ASP A 271 47.89 29.52 -7.14
C ASP A 271 48.24 30.21 -8.45
N ALA A 272 49.04 31.28 -8.46
CA ALA A 272 49.56 31.85 -9.70
C ALA A 272 50.38 30.81 -10.50
N VAL A 273 51.23 30.03 -9.83
CA VAL A 273 52.00 28.93 -10.44
C VAL A 273 51.09 27.79 -10.90
N ALA A 274 50.13 27.38 -10.07
CA ALA A 274 49.19 26.32 -10.41
C ALA A 274 48.25 26.70 -11.56
N ALA A 275 47.84 27.97 -11.66
CA ALA A 275 47.03 28.49 -12.76
C ALA A 275 47.80 28.45 -14.10
N ARG A 276 49.07 28.87 -14.12
CA ARG A 276 49.93 28.77 -15.32
C ARG A 276 50.09 27.33 -15.81
N LEU A 277 50.33 26.40 -14.89
CA LEU A 277 50.45 24.98 -15.21
C LEU A 277 49.12 24.37 -15.68
N ARG A 278 47.99 24.71 -15.04
CA ARG A 278 46.65 24.26 -15.49
C ARG A 278 46.26 24.85 -16.85
N ALA A 279 46.61 26.10 -17.14
CA ALA A 279 46.40 26.72 -18.45
C ALA A 279 47.15 26.00 -19.58
N LYS A 280 48.27 25.34 -19.27
CA LYS A 280 49.01 24.44 -20.18
C LYS A 280 48.44 23.01 -20.23
N GLY A 281 47.31 22.74 -19.58
CA GLY A 281 46.66 21.43 -19.54
C GLY A 281 47.23 20.45 -18.50
N TYR A 282 48.18 20.87 -17.66
CA TYR A 282 48.75 19.98 -16.64
C TYR A 282 47.80 19.79 -15.44
N LYS A 283 47.68 18.55 -14.95
CA LYS A 283 46.95 18.24 -13.72
C LYS A 283 47.78 18.62 -12.49
N VAL A 284 47.43 19.72 -11.85
CA VAL A 284 48.20 20.29 -10.72
C VAL A 284 47.57 20.00 -9.36
N THR A 285 48.34 19.38 -8.48
CA THR A 285 48.03 19.11 -7.07
C THR A 285 48.84 20.05 -6.17
N LYS A 286 48.16 20.83 -5.31
CA LYS A 286 48.81 21.62 -4.23
C LYS A 286 48.90 20.74 -2.98
N SER A 287 50.02 20.77 -2.27
CA SER A 287 50.14 20.17 -0.93
C SER A 287 50.78 21.19 0.02
N PRO A 288 50.15 21.54 1.16
CA PRO A 288 50.82 22.32 2.19
C PRO A 288 51.99 21.51 2.77
N THR A 289 53.06 22.20 3.14
CA THR A 289 54.23 21.64 3.85
C THR A 289 54.74 22.68 4.84
N SER A 290 55.57 22.27 5.81
CA SER A 290 56.14 23.18 6.81
C SER A 290 57.04 24.30 6.25
N LYS A 291 57.44 24.22 4.97
CA LYS A 291 58.26 25.22 4.27
C LYS A 291 57.48 25.99 3.18
N GLY A 292 56.15 25.93 3.20
CA GLY A 292 55.28 26.53 2.19
C GLY A 292 54.48 25.51 1.38
N ILE A 293 53.82 25.94 0.31
CA ILE A 293 52.93 25.11 -0.50
C ILE A 293 53.70 24.52 -1.69
N ARG A 294 53.74 23.19 -1.75
CA ARG A 294 54.36 22.44 -2.84
C ARG A 294 53.38 22.32 -4.00
N ILE A 295 53.83 22.68 -5.20
CA ILE A 295 53.07 22.49 -6.44
C ILE A 295 53.62 21.28 -7.19
N MET A 296 52.76 20.28 -7.39
CA MET A 296 53.08 19.02 -8.05
C MET A 296 52.21 18.82 -9.29
N VAL A 297 52.77 18.20 -10.33
CA VAL A 297 52.07 17.87 -11.58
C VAL A 297 51.97 16.36 -11.74
N GLY A 298 50.73 15.89 -11.93
CA GLY A 298 50.36 14.62 -12.54
C GLY A 298 50.70 13.36 -11.73
N PRO A 299 49.72 12.58 -11.25
CA PRO A 299 49.98 11.21 -10.84
C PRO A 299 50.35 10.37 -12.07
N SER A 300 51.63 10.01 -12.18
CA SER A 300 52.19 9.17 -13.24
C SER A 300 52.44 7.77 -12.69
N LYS A 301 52.07 6.73 -13.45
CA LYS A 301 52.32 5.34 -13.07
C LYS A 301 53.82 4.99 -13.12
N ASP A 302 54.55 5.65 -14.00
CA ASP A 302 55.95 5.36 -14.31
C ASP A 302 56.84 6.58 -14.09
N ARG A 303 58.04 6.33 -13.57
CA ARG A 303 59.07 7.37 -13.39
C ARG A 303 59.40 8.06 -14.71
N GLU A 304 59.46 7.31 -15.81
CA GLU A 304 59.79 7.83 -17.13
C GLU A 304 58.70 8.77 -17.68
N ALA A 305 57.42 8.48 -17.43
CA ALA A 305 56.32 9.38 -17.78
C ALA A 305 56.36 10.69 -16.96
N ALA A 306 56.77 10.61 -15.69
CA ALA A 306 57.03 11.79 -14.87
C ALA A 306 58.27 12.57 -15.36
N ASP A 307 59.38 11.91 -15.70
CA ASP A 307 60.58 12.57 -16.24
C ASP A 307 60.34 13.18 -17.63
N ALA A 308 59.49 12.57 -18.48
CA ALA A 308 59.04 13.18 -19.72
C ALA A 308 58.20 14.45 -19.47
N THR A 309 57.33 14.44 -18.46
CA THR A 309 56.55 15.61 -18.04
C THR A 309 57.44 16.71 -17.46
N ARG A 310 58.42 16.35 -16.64
CA ARG A 310 59.48 17.25 -16.13
C ARG A 310 60.27 17.89 -17.27
N LYS A 311 60.70 17.10 -18.27
CA LYS A 311 61.38 17.63 -19.47
C LYS A 311 60.52 18.66 -20.19
N LYS A 312 59.23 18.37 -20.44
CA LYS A 312 58.29 19.32 -21.06
C LYS A 312 58.15 20.62 -20.26
N ILE A 313 58.03 20.54 -18.94
CA ILE A 313 57.93 21.72 -18.06
C ILE A 313 59.22 22.55 -18.04
N ASN A 314 60.39 21.88 -18.03
CA ASN A 314 61.69 22.56 -18.08
C ASN A 314 62.00 23.18 -19.45
N SER A 315 61.47 22.62 -20.54
CA SER A 315 61.61 23.14 -21.90
C SER A 315 60.64 24.28 -22.24
N ASP A 316 59.57 24.45 -21.47
CA ASP A 316 58.60 25.53 -21.69
C ASP A 316 59.07 26.83 -21.00
N GLU A 317 59.72 27.69 -21.79
CA GLU A 317 60.24 28.98 -21.32
C GLU A 317 59.17 29.87 -20.69
N SER A 318 57.91 29.76 -21.12
CA SER A 318 56.80 30.57 -20.58
C SER A 318 56.39 30.17 -19.15
N LEU A 319 56.78 28.97 -18.70
CA LEU A 319 56.65 28.57 -17.30
C LEU A 319 57.83 29.07 -16.45
N ASN A 320 59.05 29.15 -17.04
CA ASN A 320 60.30 29.46 -16.35
C ASN A 320 60.58 28.59 -15.10
N MET A 321 60.11 27.33 -15.13
CA MET A 321 60.11 26.41 -13.98
C MET A 321 61.23 25.37 -14.07
N LYS A 322 62.47 25.84 -14.23
CA LYS A 322 63.68 24.99 -14.39
C LYS A 322 64.01 24.13 -13.16
N SER A 323 63.38 24.41 -12.02
CA SER A 323 63.51 23.68 -10.76
C SER A 323 62.66 22.41 -10.68
N ALA A 324 62.07 21.90 -11.77
CA ALA A 324 61.23 20.72 -11.70
C ALA A 324 62.03 19.43 -11.47
N TRP A 325 61.60 18.58 -10.52
CA TRP A 325 62.14 17.24 -10.29
C TRP A 325 61.04 16.20 -10.07
N VAL A 326 61.35 14.93 -10.37
CA VAL A 326 60.44 13.79 -10.14
C VAL A 326 60.56 13.32 -8.69
N ILE A 327 59.43 13.05 -8.04
CA ILE A 327 59.34 12.53 -6.68
C ILE A 327 58.38 11.32 -6.62
N ASP A 328 58.72 10.32 -5.81
CA ASP A 328 57.83 9.24 -5.42
C ASP A 328 56.78 9.80 -4.42
N TRP A 329 55.51 9.77 -4.80
CA TRP A 329 54.42 10.38 -4.05
C TRP A 329 53.37 9.35 -3.64
N VAL A 330 53.35 9.03 -2.35
CA VAL A 330 52.24 8.33 -1.71
C VAL A 330 51.14 9.34 -1.32
N PRO A 331 49.86 9.10 -1.68
CA PRO A 331 48.71 9.87 -1.21
C PRO A 331 48.66 9.99 0.31
N LEU A 332 48.17 11.10 0.84
CA LEU A 332 48.09 11.31 2.30
C LEU A 332 47.22 10.24 2.98
N ASP A 333 46.15 9.79 2.33
CA ASP A 333 45.25 8.72 2.81
C ASP A 333 45.90 7.32 2.83
N LYS A 334 47.12 7.18 2.32
CA LYS A 334 47.92 5.94 2.26
C LYS A 334 49.25 6.03 3.02
N ARG A 335 49.51 7.11 3.79
CA ARG A 335 50.78 7.32 4.51
C ARG A 335 50.73 6.90 5.97
#